data_AF-A0A931NVM1-F1
#
_entry.id   AF-A0A931NVM1-F1
#
_cell.length_a   1.000
_cell.length_b   1.000
_cell.length_c   1.000
_cell.angle_alpha   90.00
_cell.angle_beta   90.00
_cell.angle_gamma   90.00
#
_symmetry.space_group_name_H-M   'P 1'
#
loop_
_entity.id
_entity.type
_entity.pdbx_description
1 polymer ?
#
loop_
_entity_poly.entity_id
_entity_poly.type
_entity_poly.pdbx_seq_one_letter_code
_entity_poly.pdbx_strand_id
1 'polypeptide(L)'
;MSAAVRRGPGLNLRQSLIAIAMGAALWFLGALIIGWIAPLGAFDGFGRVLTYALLIPGTLPFVLLVKILAGLRDDQVFAGAAVATGAAIALDGLAIPYFPGVYGGATLADAGAVILWGGAVAIALGALLNRPQSG
;
A
#
# COMPACT_ATOMS: atom_id res chain seq x y z
N MET A 1 -14.17 14.35 -34.11
CA MET A 1 -14.83 13.36 -33.22
C MET A 1 -14.10 13.38 -31.89
N SER A 2 -14.65 14.06 -30.87
CA SER A 2 -14.05 14.10 -29.54
C SER A 2 -14.42 12.82 -28.81
N ALA A 3 -13.44 11.96 -28.51
CA ALA A 3 -13.65 10.81 -27.66
C ALA A 3 -14.04 11.33 -26.27
N ALA A 4 -15.30 11.13 -25.87
CA ALA A 4 -15.72 11.41 -24.52
C ALA A 4 -14.79 10.64 -23.59
N VAL A 5 -13.98 11.37 -22.80
CA VAL A 5 -13.17 10.80 -21.72
C VAL A 5 -14.15 10.13 -20.77
N ARG A 6 -14.33 8.81 -20.90
CA ARG A 6 -15.08 8.03 -19.92
C ARG A 6 -14.31 8.16 -18.62
N ARG A 7 -14.76 9.03 -17.74
CA ARG A 7 -14.26 9.06 -16.36
C ARG A 7 -14.57 7.68 -15.80
N GLY A 8 -13.52 6.88 -15.59
CA GLY A 8 -13.65 5.63 -14.84
C GLY A 8 -14.40 5.93 -13.54
N PRO A 9 -15.29 5.06 -13.09
CA PRO A 9 -16.15 5.39 -11.96
C PRO A 9 -15.31 5.55 -10.70
N GLY A 10 -15.19 6.80 -10.26
CA GLY A 10 -14.42 7.18 -9.09
C GLY A 10 -14.95 6.53 -7.81
N LEU A 11 -14.14 6.59 -6.75
CA LEU A 11 -14.56 6.17 -5.43
C LEU A 11 -15.58 7.17 -4.86
N ASN A 12 -16.62 6.68 -4.22
CA ASN A 12 -17.46 7.54 -3.40
C ASN A 12 -16.74 7.89 -2.08
N LEU A 13 -17.25 8.89 -1.35
CA LEU A 13 -16.62 9.36 -0.11
C LEU A 13 -16.42 8.25 0.92
N ARG A 14 -17.41 7.37 1.11
CA ARG A 14 -17.32 6.24 2.04
C ARG A 14 -16.20 5.28 1.64
N GLN A 15 -16.12 4.92 0.36
CA GLN A 15 -15.06 4.06 -0.18
C GLN A 15 -13.68 4.70 0.03
N SER A 16 -13.53 5.99 -0.26
CA SER A 16 -12.28 6.73 -0.05
C SER A 16 -11.88 6.77 1.42
N LEU A 17 -12.81 7.06 2.34
CA LEU A 17 -12.53 7.10 3.77
C LEU A 17 -12.11 5.73 4.31
N ILE A 18 -12.77 4.65 3.88
CA ILE A 18 -12.37 3.29 4.27
C ILE A 18 -11.00 2.94 3.69
N ALA A 19 -10.74 3.27 2.42
CA ALA A 19 -9.42 3.06 1.80
C ALA A 19 -8.31 3.82 2.53
N ILE A 20 -8.55 5.07 2.93
CA ILE A 20 -7.62 5.89 3.73
C ILE A 20 -7.36 5.23 5.10
N ALA A 21 -8.43 4.87 5.82
CA ALA A 21 -8.31 4.24 7.13
C ALA A 21 -7.57 2.90 7.06
N MET A 22 -7.83 2.11 6.02
CA MET A 22 -7.10 0.87 5.75
C MET A 22 -5.64 1.13 5.41
N GLY A 23 -5.35 2.12 4.56
CA GLY A 23 -3.99 2.54 4.25
C GLY A 23 -3.21 2.92 5.50
N ALA A 24 -3.84 3.67 6.41
CA ALA A 24 -3.26 4.04 7.69
C ALA A 24 -2.98 2.82 8.60
N ALA A 25 -3.95 1.92 8.74
CA ALA A 25 -3.80 0.73 9.56
C ALA A 25 -2.72 -0.23 9.01
N LEU A 26 -2.73 -0.46 7.70
CA LEU A 26 -1.76 -1.32 7.02
C LEU A 26 -0.35 -0.72 7.04
N TRP A 27 -0.23 0.60 6.88
CA TRP A 27 1.04 1.31 7.07
C TRP A 27 1.59 1.08 8.47
N PHE A 28 0.78 1.31 9.50
CA PHE A 28 1.22 1.16 10.88
C PHE A 28 1.68 -0.27 11.18
N LEU A 29 0.89 -1.27 10.72
CA LEU A 29 1.26 -2.67 10.82
C LEU A 29 2.59 -2.96 10.09
N GLY A 30 2.76 -2.45 8.87
CA GLY A 30 3.99 -2.59 8.09
C GLY A 30 5.20 -1.99 8.81
N ALA A 31 5.05 -0.80 9.39
CA ALA A 31 6.10 -0.13 10.13
C ALA A 31 6.54 -0.92 11.38
N LEU A 32 5.58 -1.49 12.12
CA LEU A 32 5.87 -2.38 13.25
C LEU A 32 6.59 -3.66 12.79
N ILE A 33 6.15 -4.27 11.70
CA ILE A 33 6.80 -5.46 11.12
C ILE A 33 8.24 -5.13 10.72
N ILE A 34 8.46 -4.00 10.05
CA ILE A 34 9.81 -3.52 9.68
C ILE A 34 10.71 -3.47 10.90
N GLY A 35 10.26 -2.84 11.99
CA GLY A 35 11.04 -2.74 13.22
C GLY A 35 11.33 -4.09 13.87
N TRP A 36 10.44 -5.06 13.72
CA TRP A 36 10.61 -6.42 14.25
C TRP A 36 11.55 -7.29 13.41
N ILE A 37 11.52 -7.15 12.08
CA ILE A 37 12.36 -7.96 11.18
C ILE A 37 13.75 -7.35 10.95
N ALA A 38 13.94 -6.05 11.20
CA ALA A 38 15.24 -5.39 11.02
C ALA A 38 16.38 -6.09 11.77
N PRO A 39 16.25 -6.41 13.08
CA PRO A 39 17.30 -7.07 13.84
C PRO A 39 17.58 -8.52 13.38
N LEU A 40 16.69 -9.11 12.56
CA LEU A 40 16.85 -10.44 11.99
C LEU A 40 17.68 -10.43 10.69
N GLY A 41 18.21 -9.27 10.28
CA GLY A 41 18.99 -9.11 9.04
C GLY A 41 18.11 -8.99 7.79
N ALA A 42 16.83 -8.64 7.94
CA ALA A 42 15.89 -8.54 6.82
C ALA A 42 16.25 -7.46 5.79
N PHE A 43 17.13 -6.53 6.15
CA PHE A 43 17.57 -5.44 5.26
C PHE A 43 19.03 -5.58 4.83
N ASP A 44 19.69 -6.71 5.12
CA ASP A 44 21.10 -6.94 4.78
C ASP A 44 21.26 -8.00 3.69
N GLY A 45 22.18 -7.78 2.75
CA GLY A 45 22.59 -8.75 1.73
C GLY A 45 21.41 -9.49 1.06
N PHE A 46 21.37 -10.81 1.23
CA PHE A 46 20.29 -11.66 0.71
C PHE A 46 18.94 -11.46 1.41
N GLY A 47 18.95 -11.12 2.71
CA GLY A 47 17.74 -10.81 3.48
C GLY A 47 16.94 -9.67 2.85
N ARG A 48 17.63 -8.63 2.37
CA ARG A 48 17.00 -7.52 1.62
C ARG A 48 16.26 -8.02 0.38
N VAL A 49 16.90 -8.87 -0.43
CA VAL A 49 16.29 -9.43 -1.64
C VAL A 49 15.04 -10.23 -1.29
N LEU A 50 15.09 -11.05 -0.25
CA LEU A 50 13.95 -11.81 0.23
C LEU A 50 12.82 -10.90 0.70
N THR A 51 13.11 -9.86 1.49
CA THR A 51 12.09 -8.91 1.97
C THR A 51 11.34 -8.25 0.81
N TYR A 52 12.07 -7.79 -0.21
CA TYR A 52 11.46 -7.15 -1.38
C TYR A 52 10.64 -8.14 -2.21
N ALA A 53 11.13 -9.38 -2.39
CA ALA A 53 10.40 -10.42 -3.11
C ALA A 53 9.13 -10.85 -2.37
N LEU A 54 9.21 -11.05 -1.04
CA LEU A 54 8.09 -11.49 -0.20
C LEU A 54 7.00 -10.42 -0.05
N LEU A 55 7.34 -9.14 -0.21
CA LEU A 55 6.34 -8.08 -0.25
C LEU A 55 5.37 -8.22 -1.43
N ILE A 56 5.75 -8.86 -2.54
CA ILE A 56 4.85 -9.09 -3.67
C ILE A 56 3.66 -9.97 -3.28
N PRO A 57 3.86 -11.24 -2.86
CA PRO A 57 2.75 -12.07 -2.39
C PRO A 57 2.17 -11.58 -1.07
N GLY A 58 2.96 -10.93 -0.21
CA GLY A 58 2.50 -10.37 1.07
C GLY A 58 1.53 -9.19 0.93
N THR A 59 1.65 -8.40 -0.14
CA THR A 59 0.80 -7.22 -0.37
C THR A 59 -0.55 -7.58 -1.00
N LEU A 60 -0.63 -8.68 -1.76
CA LEU A 60 -1.87 -9.14 -2.40
C LEU A 60 -3.07 -9.26 -1.41
N PRO A 61 -2.97 -9.94 -0.25
CA PRO A 61 -4.09 -10.03 0.67
C PRO A 61 -4.57 -8.66 1.17
N PHE A 62 -3.67 -7.68 1.28
CA PHE A 62 -4.05 -6.32 1.70
C PHE A 62 -4.84 -5.57 0.62
N VAL A 63 -4.45 -5.70 -0.65
CA VAL A 63 -5.24 -5.14 -1.76
C VAL A 63 -6.64 -5.76 -1.80
N LEU A 64 -6.74 -7.08 -1.63
CA LEU A 64 -8.02 -7.77 -1.57
C LEU A 64 -8.84 -7.36 -0.33
N LEU A 65 -8.19 -7.17 0.81
CA LEU A 65 -8.85 -6.71 2.03
C LEU A 65 -9.45 -5.30 1.87
N VAL A 66 -8.69 -4.37 1.26
CA VAL A 66 -9.21 -3.02 0.94
C VAL A 66 -10.41 -3.13 0.00
N LYS A 67 -10.33 -3.96 -1.05
CA LYS A 67 -11.45 -4.21 -1.97
C LYS A 67 -12.71 -4.67 -1.22
N ILE A 68 -12.56 -5.66 -0.34
CA ILE A 68 -13.67 -6.25 0.41
C ILE A 68 -14.27 -5.23 1.38
N LEU A 69 -13.46 -4.58 2.22
CA LEU A 69 -13.94 -3.71 3.28
C LEU A 69 -14.52 -2.39 2.77
N ALA A 70 -13.91 -1.81 1.74
CA ALA A 70 -14.45 -0.61 1.11
C ALA A 70 -15.64 -0.92 0.18
N GLY A 71 -15.89 -2.19 -0.15
CA GLY A 71 -16.92 -2.58 -1.11
C GLY A 71 -16.61 -2.04 -2.50
N LEU A 72 -15.36 -2.22 -2.96
CA LEU A 72 -14.93 -1.78 -4.27
C LEU A 72 -15.42 -2.75 -5.34
N ARG A 73 -15.91 -2.19 -6.44
CA ARG A 73 -16.15 -2.96 -7.67
C ARG A 73 -14.82 -3.32 -8.33
N ASP A 74 -14.87 -4.29 -9.25
CA ASP A 74 -13.68 -4.76 -9.97
C ASP A 74 -12.97 -3.65 -10.78
N ASP A 75 -13.70 -2.62 -11.20
CA ASP A 75 -13.19 -1.46 -11.94
C ASP A 75 -12.68 -0.32 -11.04
N GLN A 76 -12.76 -0.48 -9.71
CA GLN A 76 -12.35 0.49 -8.71
C GLN A 76 -11.13 0.05 -7.89
N VAL A 77 -10.64 -1.18 -8.09
CA VAL A 77 -9.56 -1.76 -7.27
C VAL A 77 -8.28 -0.93 -7.37
N PHE A 78 -7.93 -0.45 -8.57
CA PHE A 78 -6.77 0.42 -8.76
C PHE A 78 -6.90 1.72 -7.98
N ALA A 79 -8.04 2.41 -8.09
CA ALA A 79 -8.27 3.67 -7.39
C ALA A 79 -8.25 3.48 -5.87
N GLY A 80 -8.85 2.40 -5.36
CA GLY A 80 -8.82 2.06 -3.94
C GLY A 80 -7.41 1.79 -3.42
N ALA A 81 -6.63 0.99 -4.16
CA ALA A 81 -5.23 0.72 -3.83
C ALA A 81 -4.40 2.02 -3.84
N ALA A 82 -4.57 2.87 -4.85
CA ALA A 82 -3.86 4.14 -4.94
C ALA A 82 -4.18 5.10 -3.78
N VAL A 83 -5.45 5.20 -3.38
CA VAL A 83 -5.86 6.03 -2.24
C VAL A 83 -5.32 5.48 -0.91
N ALA A 84 -5.40 4.16 -0.69
CA ALA A 84 -4.85 3.53 0.50
C ALA A 84 -3.32 3.72 0.58
N THR A 85 -2.61 3.49 -0.53
CA THR A 85 -1.16 3.73 -0.62
C THR A 85 -0.81 5.20 -0.42
N GLY A 86 -1.58 6.13 -0.98
CA GLY A 86 -1.37 7.56 -0.78
C GLY A 86 -1.46 7.96 0.69
N ALA A 87 -2.44 7.42 1.42
CA ALA A 87 -2.56 7.62 2.86
C ALA A 87 -1.36 7.03 3.63
N ALA A 88 -0.93 5.82 3.27
CA ALA A 88 0.25 5.18 3.85
C ALA A 88 1.52 6.03 3.68
N ILE A 89 1.79 6.50 2.46
CA ILE A 89 2.96 7.34 2.15
C ILE A 89 2.88 8.68 2.89
N ALA A 90 1.70 9.29 2.99
CA ALA A 90 1.53 10.54 3.73
C ALA A 90 1.86 10.37 5.22
N LEU A 91 1.44 9.25 5.83
CA LEU A 91 1.78 8.93 7.21
C LEU A 91 3.27 8.62 7.38
N ASP A 92 3.87 7.92 6.43
CA ASP A 92 5.31 7.66 6.40
C ASP A 92 6.12 8.97 6.39
N GLY A 93 5.69 9.93 5.55
CA GLY A 93 6.29 11.27 5.48
C GLY A 93 6.18 12.09 6.77
N LEU A 94 5.22 11.78 7.65
CA LEU A 94 5.12 12.36 8.99
C LEU A 94 5.90 11.55 10.03
N ALA A 95 5.84 10.22 9.96
CA ALA A 95 6.44 9.35 10.95
C ALA A 95 7.97 9.37 10.90
N ILE A 96 8.57 9.39 9.71
CA ILE A 96 10.03 9.45 9.57
C ILE A 96 10.64 10.65 10.32
N PRO A 97 10.17 11.91 10.14
CA PRO A 97 10.74 13.06 10.84
C PRO A 97 10.29 13.20 12.29
N TYR A 98 9.04 12.85 12.64
CA TYR A 98 8.47 13.18 13.96
C TYR A 98 8.33 11.97 14.90
N PHE A 99 8.23 10.76 14.38
CA PHE A 99 8.02 9.53 15.15
C PHE A 99 8.92 8.36 14.69
N PRO A 100 10.25 8.57 14.57
CA PRO A 100 11.15 7.57 13.99
C PRO A 100 11.17 6.24 14.77
N GLY A 101 10.83 6.27 16.07
CA GLY A 101 10.75 5.08 16.92
C GLY A 101 9.72 4.03 16.47
N VAL A 102 8.75 4.40 15.61
CA VAL A 102 7.77 3.45 15.04
C VAL A 102 8.44 2.35 14.21
N TYR A 103 9.60 2.63 13.60
CA TYR A 103 10.35 1.65 12.82
C TYR A 103 11.37 0.85 13.64
N GLY A 104 11.39 1.02 14.96
CA GLY A 104 12.23 0.25 15.88
C GLY A 104 13.71 0.30 15.51
N GLY A 105 14.29 -0.90 15.26
CA GLY A 105 15.72 -1.06 14.96
C GLY A 105 16.11 -0.88 13.49
N ALA A 106 15.17 -0.57 12.59
CA ALA A 106 15.48 -0.33 11.19
C ALA A 106 16.14 1.03 10.98
N THR A 107 17.02 1.14 9.98
CA THR A 107 17.42 2.46 9.50
C THR A 107 16.22 3.16 8.85
N LEU A 108 16.10 4.48 8.99
CA LEU A 108 14.98 5.22 8.37
C LEU A 108 14.99 5.11 6.84
N ALA A 109 16.18 4.96 6.24
CA ALA A 109 16.32 4.75 4.81
C ALA A 109 15.75 3.39 4.37
N ASP A 110 16.07 2.31 5.08
CA ASP A 110 15.52 0.99 4.78
C ASP A 110 14.01 0.95 5.03
N ALA A 111 13.56 1.53 6.15
CA ALA A 111 12.14 1.60 6.50
C ALA A 111 11.32 2.31 5.42
N GLY A 112 11.72 3.53 5.03
CA GLY A 112 11.03 4.29 3.99
C GLY A 112 11.09 3.59 2.63
N ALA A 113 12.24 3.02 2.25
CA ALA A 113 12.39 2.32 0.99
C ALA A 113 11.46 1.10 0.89
N VAL A 114 11.29 0.36 1.98
CA VAL A 114 10.46 -0.85 2.05
C VAL A 114 8.97 -0.50 2.01
N ILE A 115 8.54 0.56 2.70
CA ILE A 115 7.16 1.07 2.61
C ILE A 115 6.84 1.57 1.20
N LEU A 116 7.74 2.35 0.59
CA LEU A 116 7.58 2.82 -0.80
C LEU A 116 7.49 1.65 -1.79
N TRP A 117 8.33 0.62 -1.62
CA TRP A 117 8.27 -0.58 -2.43
C TRP A 117 6.94 -1.32 -2.27
N GLY A 118 6.50 -1.57 -1.03
CA GLY A 118 5.20 -2.19 -0.75
C GLY A 118 4.03 -1.38 -1.33
N GLY A 119 4.09 -0.04 -1.24
CA GLY A 119 3.11 0.86 -1.84
C GLY A 119 3.06 0.75 -3.37
N ALA A 120 4.22 0.72 -4.03
CA ALA A 120 4.32 0.53 -5.48
C ALA A 120 3.75 -0.84 -5.91
N VAL A 121 4.08 -1.90 -5.18
CA VAL A 121 3.52 -3.24 -5.39
C VAL A 121 2.00 -3.24 -5.22
N ALA A 122 1.46 -2.57 -4.19
CA ALA A 122 0.02 -2.48 -3.97
C ALA A 122 -0.71 -1.80 -5.13
N ILE A 123 -0.14 -0.71 -5.66
CA ILE A 123 -0.68 0.00 -6.83
C ILE A 123 -0.63 -0.90 -8.07
N ALA A 124 0.49 -1.58 -8.31
CA ALA A 124 0.66 -2.48 -9.45
C ALA A 124 -0.33 -3.66 -9.40
N LEU A 125 -0.46 -4.32 -8.24
CA LEU A 125 -1.45 -5.38 -8.02
C LEU A 125 -2.87 -4.85 -8.17
N GLY A 126 -3.14 -3.65 -7.64
CA GLY A 126 -4.41 -2.97 -7.81
C GLY A 126 -4.77 -2.76 -9.28
N ALA A 127 -3.80 -2.34 -10.11
CA ALA A 127 -3.98 -2.21 -11.55
C ALA A 127 -4.24 -3.56 -12.24
N LEU A 128 -3.48 -4.60 -11.89
CA LEU A 128 -3.66 -5.96 -12.44
C LEU A 128 -5.02 -6.56 -12.11
N LEU A 129 -5.54 -6.29 -10.92
CA LEU A 129 -6.86 -6.75 -10.47
C LEU A 129 -8.01 -5.85 -10.96
N ASN A 130 -7.70 -4.69 -11.53
CA ASN A 130 -8.70 -3.72 -11.97
C ASN A 130 -9.29 -4.13 -13.33
N ARG A 131 -10.50 -4.70 -13.32
CA ARG A 131 -11.16 -5.18 -14.53
C ARG A 131 -12.24 -4.20 -14.97
N PRO A 132 -12.32 -3.83 -16.27
CA PRO A 132 -13.41 -3.01 -16.77
C PRO A 132 -14.76 -3.68 -16.48
N GLN A 133 -15.75 -2.89 -16.05
CA GLN A 133 -17.11 -3.40 -15.86
C GLN A 133 -17.65 -3.80 -17.24
N SER A 134 -17.79 -5.12 -17.45
CA SER A 134 -18.46 -5.65 -18.64
C SER A 134 -19.95 -5.39 -18.44
N GLY A 135 -20.53 -4.53 -19.28
CA GLY A 135 -21.96 -4.23 -19.28
C GLY A 135 -22.80 -5.40 -19.76
#